data_AF-A0A6L8DM50-F1
#
_entry.id   AF-A0A6L8DM50-F1
#
_cell.length_a   1.000
_cell.length_b   1.000
_cell.length_c   1.000
_cell.angle_alpha   90.00
_cell.angle_beta   90.00
_cell.angle_gamma   90.00
#
_symmetry.space_group_name_H-M   'P 1'
#
loop_
_entity.id
_entity.type
_entity.pdbx_description
1 polymer ?
#
loop_
_entity_poly.entity_id
_entity_poly.type
_entity_poly.pdbx_seq_one_letter_code
_entity_poly.pdbx_strand_id
1 'polypeptide(L)'
;MAWIRTIDESEAEGPLKRIYDGSMRSWGGVDNIIKVHSLNVRAMRAVMVFYKGLMHGDCDLTLGQREMIATTVSALNECEY
;
A
#
# COMPACT_ATOMS: atom_id res chain seq x y z
N MET A 1 -8.10 -3.15 -10.02
CA MET A 1 -7.71 -4.36 -9.26
C MET A 1 -6.62 -5.12 -10.01
N ALA A 2 -5.75 -5.84 -9.31
CA ALA A 2 -4.62 -6.53 -9.93
C ALA A 2 -5.06 -7.75 -10.75
N TRP A 3 -4.23 -8.12 -11.73
CA TRP A 3 -4.49 -9.23 -12.66
C TRP A 3 -4.03 -10.59 -12.12
N ILE A 4 -3.33 -10.57 -10.98
CA ILE A 4 -2.85 -11.76 -10.27
C ILE A 4 -3.85 -12.15 -9.18
N ARG A 5 -3.77 -13.41 -8.74
CA ARG A 5 -4.50 -13.85 -7.56
C ARG A 5 -4.10 -13.01 -6.35
N THR A 6 -5.08 -12.52 -5.61
CA THR A 6 -4.92 -11.93 -4.27
C THR A 6 -5.64 -12.79 -3.24
N ILE A 7 -5.33 -12.58 -1.95
CA ILE A 7 -6.01 -13.21 -0.82
C ILE A 7 -6.87 -12.14 -0.16
N ASP A 8 -8.17 -12.39 -0.05
CA ASP A 8 -9.12 -11.49 0.61
C ASP A 8 -8.96 -11.49 2.13
N GLU A 9 -9.47 -10.44 2.77
CA GLU A 9 -9.32 -10.24 4.22
C GLU A 9 -9.97 -11.37 5.03
N SER A 10 -11.06 -11.95 4.53
CA SER A 10 -11.75 -13.09 5.14
C SER A 10 -10.98 -14.40 5.07
N GLU A 11 -10.07 -14.54 4.10
CA GLU A 11 -9.27 -15.75 3.86
C GLU A 11 -7.83 -15.60 4.39
N ALA A 12 -7.46 -14.40 4.84
CA ALA A 12 -6.13 -14.13 5.32
C ALA A 12 -5.86 -14.85 6.65
N GLU A 13 -4.72 -15.51 6.74
CA GLU A 13 -4.27 -16.21 7.94
C GLU A 13 -2.89 -15.73 8.40
N GLY A 14 -2.53 -16.10 9.63
CA GLY A 14 -1.18 -15.96 10.15
C GLY A 14 -0.59 -14.54 10.01
N PRO A 15 0.64 -14.40 9.48
CA PRO A 15 1.29 -13.09 9.30
C PRO A 15 0.56 -12.13 8.37
N LEU A 16 -0.14 -12.62 7.35
CA LEU A 16 -0.90 -11.79 6.42
C LEU A 16 -2.10 -11.16 7.12
N LYS A 17 -2.87 -11.96 7.86
CA LYS A 17 -4.01 -11.49 8.65
C LYS A 17 -3.65 -10.34 9.58
N ARG A 18 -2.54 -10.46 10.30
CA ARG A 18 -2.08 -9.40 11.22
C ARG A 18 -1.79 -8.08 10.50
N ILE A 19 -1.27 -8.13 9.28
CA ILE A 19 -1.02 -6.91 8.50
C ILE A 19 -2.34 -6.30 8.03
N TYR A 20 -3.27 -7.12 7.52
CA TYR A 20 -4.58 -6.66 7.09
C TYR A 20 -5.38 -6.05 8.24
N ASP A 21 -5.44 -6.72 9.39
CA ASP A 21 -6.14 -6.21 10.58
C ASP A 21 -5.57 -4.84 11.00
N GLY A 22 -4.24 -4.65 10.91
CA GLY A 22 -3.58 -3.37 11.21
C GLY A 22 -3.65 -2.31 10.10
N SER A 23 -4.09 -2.69 8.89
CA SER A 23 -4.20 -1.80 7.73
C SER A 23 -5.66 -1.56 7.32
N MET A 24 -6.61 -2.04 8.13
CA MET A 24 -8.04 -1.94 7.86
C MET A 24 -8.48 -0.47 7.83
N ARG A 25 -9.17 -0.09 6.76
CA ARG A 25 -9.75 1.25 6.61
C ARG A 25 -11.11 1.33 7.28
N SER A 26 -11.61 2.55 7.47
CA SER A 26 -12.93 2.80 8.08
C SER A 26 -14.09 2.15 7.34
N TRP A 27 -13.94 1.88 6.05
CA TRP A 27 -14.93 1.18 5.23
C TRP A 27 -14.88 -0.35 5.37
N GLY A 28 -13.95 -0.89 6.16
CA GLY A 28 -13.88 -2.31 6.49
C GLY A 28 -13.07 -3.17 5.52
N GLY A 29 -12.21 -2.57 4.70
CA GLY A 29 -11.26 -3.33 3.87
C GLY A 29 -9.88 -2.69 3.78
N VAL A 30 -9.00 -3.35 3.04
CA VAL A 30 -7.60 -2.98 2.88
C VAL A 30 -7.36 -2.41 1.49
N ASP A 31 -6.48 -1.40 1.38
CA ASP A 31 -6.14 -0.80 0.09
C ASP A 31 -5.56 -1.85 -0.87
N ASN A 32 -5.98 -1.79 -2.14
CA ASN A 32 -5.59 -2.79 -3.13
C ASN A 32 -4.07 -2.86 -3.37
N ILE A 33 -3.33 -1.76 -3.14
CA ILE A 33 -1.85 -1.74 -3.18
C ILE A 33 -1.22 -2.61 -2.09
N ILE A 34 -1.88 -2.81 -0.96
CA ILE A 34 -1.45 -3.78 0.05
C ILE A 34 -1.90 -5.18 -0.39
N LYS A 35 -3.15 -5.35 -0.85
CA LYS A 35 -3.70 -6.66 -1.27
C LYS A 35 -2.93 -7.29 -2.43
N VAL A 36 -2.41 -6.52 -3.38
CA VAL A 36 -1.61 -7.06 -4.51
C VAL A 36 -0.33 -7.78 -4.04
N HIS A 37 0.15 -7.48 -2.83
CA HIS A 37 1.32 -8.16 -2.24
C HIS A 37 0.94 -9.38 -1.37
N SER A 38 -0.33 -9.79 -1.32
CA SER A 38 -0.81 -10.83 -0.40
C SER A 38 -0.11 -12.18 -0.52
N LEU A 39 0.38 -12.51 -1.72
CA LEU A 39 1.12 -13.75 -1.99
C LEU A 39 2.56 -13.73 -1.46
N ASN A 40 3.08 -12.56 -1.06
CA ASN A 40 4.43 -12.40 -0.54
C ASN A 40 4.47 -11.37 0.60
N VAL A 41 4.20 -11.85 1.82
CA VAL A 41 4.17 -11.03 3.04
C VAL A 41 5.51 -10.33 3.31
N ARG A 42 6.65 -10.91 2.91
CA ARG A 42 7.96 -10.27 3.08
C ARG A 42 8.09 -9.05 2.18
N ALA A 43 7.70 -9.16 0.91
CA ALA A 43 7.67 -8.03 -0.02
C ALA A 43 6.66 -6.96 0.42
N MET A 44 5.47 -7.36 0.86
CA MET A 44 4.45 -6.46 1.40
C MET A 44 5.03 -5.56 2.51
N ARG A 45 5.69 -6.16 3.51
CA ARG A 45 6.30 -5.39 4.61
C ARG A 45 7.38 -4.42 4.12
N ALA A 46 8.23 -4.85 3.18
CA ALA A 46 9.28 -3.99 2.65
C ALA A 46 8.70 -2.75 1.96
N VAL A 47 7.68 -2.93 1.11
CA VAL A 47 6.98 -1.82 0.44
C VAL A 47 6.30 -0.90 1.44
N MET A 48 5.59 -1.44 2.44
CA MET A 48 4.93 -0.62 3.45
C MET A 48 5.91 0.22 4.28
N VAL A 49 7.04 -0.37 4.68
CA VAL A 49 8.09 0.35 5.43
C VAL A 49 8.69 1.46 4.57
N PHE A 50 9.01 1.15 3.31
CA PHE A 50 9.55 2.11 2.36
C PHE A 50 8.59 3.29 2.12
N TYR A 51 7.33 2.99 1.80
CA TYR A 51 6.29 3.99 1.58
C TYR A 51 6.09 4.88 2.80
N LYS A 52 6.00 4.29 4.00
CA LYS A 52 5.84 5.06 5.25
C LYS A 52 7.02 5.99 5.50
N GLY A 53 8.25 5.52 5.27
CA GLY A 53 9.45 6.34 5.41
C GLY A 53 9.44 7.54 4.47
N LEU A 54 9.09 7.34 3.20
CA LEU A 54 9.05 8.42 2.21
C LEU A 54 7.89 9.39 2.43
N MET A 55 6.67 8.90 2.65
CA MET A 55 5.48 9.75 2.68
C MET A 55 5.21 10.36 4.05
N HIS A 56 5.51 9.63 5.12
CA HIS A 56 5.14 10.02 6.49
C HIS A 56 6.32 10.10 7.46
N GLY A 57 7.55 9.85 7.00
CA GLY A 57 8.77 10.06 7.79
C GLY A 57 9.28 11.50 7.74
N ASP A 58 10.30 11.78 8.54
CA ASP A 58 10.98 13.06 8.57
C ASP A 58 11.60 13.38 7.20
N CYS A 59 11.24 14.53 6.64
CA CYS A 59 11.81 15.04 5.40
C CYS A 59 11.41 16.52 5.22
N ASP A 60 12.29 17.30 4.59
CA ASP A 60 12.12 18.74 4.38
C ASP A 60 10.91 19.11 3.50
N LEU A 61 10.36 18.15 2.77
CA LEU A 61 9.14 18.31 1.99
C LEU A 61 7.91 18.05 2.86
N THR A 62 6.93 18.93 2.77
CA THR A 62 5.59 18.70 3.31
C THR A 62 4.94 17.48 2.66
N LEU A 63 3.99 16.83 3.36
CA LEU A 63 3.21 15.73 2.77
C LEU A 63 2.56 16.15 1.44
N GLY A 64 1.99 17.36 1.36
CA GLY A 64 1.39 17.88 0.13
C GLY A 64 2.38 17.98 -1.03
N GLN A 65 3.64 18.38 -0.78
CA GLN A 65 4.68 18.38 -1.83
C GLN A 65 5.05 16.98 -2.29
N ARG A 66 5.12 16.01 -1.37
CA ARG A 66 5.39 14.62 -1.72
C ARG A 66 4.26 14.03 -2.58
N GLU A 67 3.01 14.33 -2.23
CA GLU A 67 1.84 13.92 -3.02
C GLU A 67 1.76 14.62 -4.39
N MET A 68 2.17 15.89 -4.50
CA MET A 68 2.29 16.58 -5.79
C MET A 68 3.30 15.87 -6.71
N ILE A 69 4.45 15.46 -6.18
CA ILE A 69 5.44 14.68 -6.93
C ILE A 69 4.84 13.34 -7.34
N ALA A 70 4.24 12.60 -6.40
CA ALA A 70 3.63 11.30 -6.66
C ALA A 70 2.58 11.38 -7.77
N THR A 71 1.64 12.32 -7.67
CA THR A 71 0.57 12.52 -8.66
C THR A 71 1.11 12.94 -10.02
N THR A 72 2.10 13.83 -10.05
CA THR A 72 2.72 14.27 -11.32
C THR A 72 3.41 13.12 -12.03
N VAL A 73 4.20 12.33 -11.29
CA VAL A 73 4.92 11.16 -11.84
C VAL A 73 3.94 10.07 -12.27
N SER A 74 2.87 9.82 -11.52
CA SER A 74 1.81 8.87 -11.91
C SER A 74 1.11 9.29 -13.20
N ALA A 75 0.74 10.57 -13.34
CA ALA A 75 0.11 11.09 -14.55
C ALA A 75 1.03 10.99 -15.78
N LEU A 76 2.33 11.29 -15.62
CA LEU A 76 3.32 11.15 -16.70
C LEU A 76 3.53 9.69 -17.14
N ASN A 77 3.29 8.73 -16.25
CA ASN A 77 3.43 7.31 -16.52
C ASN A 77 2.10 6.62 -16.84
N GLU A 78 1.00 7.36 -16.96
CA GLU A 78 -0.34 6.81 -17.20
C GLU A 78 -0.73 5.75 -16.15
N CYS A 79 -0.33 5.97 -14.90
CA CYS A 79 -0.60 5.07 -13.78
C CYS A 79 -1.98 5.38 -13.17
N GLU A 80 -3.00 4.63 -13.60
CA GLU A 80 -4.42 4.86 -13.28
C GLU A 80 -4.84 4.52 -11.83
N TYR A 81 -4.09 3.67 -11.14
CA TYR A 81 -4.41 3.23 -9.77
C TYR A 81 -4.35 4.39 -8.77
#